data_AF-A0A5N6HAX2-F1
#
_entry.id   AF-A0A5N6HAX2-F1
#
_cell.length_a   1.000
_cell.length_b   1.000
_cell.length_c   1.000
_cell.angle_alpha   90.00
_cell.angle_beta   90.00
_cell.angle_gamma   90.00
#
_symmetry.space_group_name_H-M   'P 1'
#
loop_
_entity.id
_entity.type
_entity.pdbx_description
1 polymer ?
#
loop_
_entity_poly.entity_id
_entity_poly.type
_entity_poly.pdbx_seq_one_letter_code
_entity_poly.pdbx_strand_id
1 'polypeptide(L)'
;MAKLLLFSETSQDPALIIPATNTEKTLHLSYRALHNVVVKAQIRLAALGIAPGSTVALAIRNRIEFVIIFLALIRQGATTSPLNPDCSVRESSEILGYMTPTYTIVAANHYSATSDKNIIEGSELQSVPVAQARWDRTICESLLLYTRVHPISLSIF
;
A
#
# COMPACT_ATOMS: atom_id res chain seq x y z
N MET A 1 12.81 5.61 20.83
CA MET A 1 12.65 5.11 19.44
C MET A 1 13.13 6.19 18.48
N ALA A 2 14.06 5.88 17.58
CA ALA A 2 14.52 6.83 16.57
C ALA A 2 13.38 7.13 15.57
N LYS A 3 12.94 8.38 15.50
CA LYS A 3 11.97 8.85 14.51
C LYS A 3 12.74 8.98 13.19
N LEU A 4 12.55 8.07 12.24
CA LEU A 4 13.08 8.25 10.89
C LEU A 4 12.39 9.46 10.27
N LEU A 5 13.04 10.63 10.32
CA LEU A 5 12.57 11.85 9.66
C LEU A 5 12.81 11.68 8.17
N LEU A 6 11.81 11.15 7.46
CA LEU A 6 11.90 10.97 6.02
C LEU A 6 11.90 12.33 5.29
N PHE A 7 11.12 13.31 5.77
CA PHE A 7 10.89 14.60 5.09
C PHE A 7 10.63 15.75 6.06
N SER A 8 10.75 16.98 5.56
CA SER A 8 10.41 18.22 6.29
C SER A 8 8.93 18.26 6.70
N GLU A 9 8.67 18.56 7.97
CA GLU A 9 7.33 18.73 8.54
C GLU A 9 6.75 20.14 8.29
N THR A 10 7.52 21.04 7.68
CA THR A 10 7.15 22.47 7.53
C THR A 10 7.21 22.96 6.09
N SER A 11 8.07 22.39 5.23
CA SER A 11 8.27 22.87 3.86
C SER A 11 6.99 22.79 3.02
N GLN A 12 6.72 23.89 2.31
CA GLN A 12 5.65 24.02 1.31
C GLN A 12 6.10 23.71 -0.11
N ASP A 13 7.37 23.37 -0.29
CA ASP A 13 7.92 23.04 -1.60
C ASP A 13 7.30 21.73 -2.11
N PRO A 14 7.06 21.61 -3.43
CA PRO A 14 6.55 20.37 -4.01
C PRO A 14 7.49 19.19 -3.74
N ALA A 15 6.94 18.13 -3.16
CA ALA A 15 7.61 16.83 -2.97
C ALA A 15 7.15 15.80 -4.00
N LEU A 16 5.86 15.79 -4.33
CA LEU A 16 5.29 14.96 -5.38
C LEU A 16 4.44 15.81 -6.32
N ILE A 17 4.65 15.61 -7.61
CA ILE A 17 3.85 16.21 -8.67
C ILE A 17 3.17 15.08 -9.41
N ILE A 18 1.84 15.05 -9.35
CA ILE A 18 1.01 14.11 -10.10
C ILE A 18 0.50 14.86 -11.32
N PRO A 19 0.96 14.52 -12.53
CA PRO A 19 0.54 15.18 -13.75
C PRO A 19 -0.97 15.12 -13.93
N ALA A 20 -1.52 16.12 -14.61
CA ALA A 20 -2.91 16.10 -15.04
C ALA A 20 -3.20 14.87 -15.92
N THR A 21 -4.42 14.37 -15.82
CA THR A 21 -5.01 13.40 -16.74
C THR A 21 -6.14 14.08 -17.53
N ASN A 22 -6.81 13.36 -18.43
CA ASN A 22 -7.97 13.90 -19.15
C ASN A 22 -9.12 14.32 -18.20
N THR A 23 -9.16 13.75 -16.99
CA THR A 23 -10.26 13.94 -16.04
C THR A 23 -9.85 14.71 -14.78
N GLU A 24 -8.55 14.90 -14.53
CA GLU A 24 -8.06 15.47 -13.27
C GLU A 24 -6.90 16.45 -13.50
N LYS A 25 -6.87 17.54 -12.73
CA LYS A 25 -5.80 18.53 -12.79
C LYS A 25 -4.50 18.01 -12.14
N THR A 26 -3.39 18.66 -12.46
CA THR A 26 -2.11 18.43 -11.79
C THR A 26 -2.26 18.66 -10.29
N LEU A 27 -1.78 17.72 -9.48
CA LEU A 27 -1.74 17.85 -8.02
C LEU A 27 -0.30 17.96 -7.56
N HIS A 28 -0.04 18.96 -6.73
CA HIS A 28 1.22 19.15 -6.04
C HIS A 28 1.03 18.81 -4.58
N LEU A 29 1.76 17.79 -4.11
CA LEU A 29 1.85 17.47 -2.69
C LEU A 29 3.14 18.10 -2.15
N SER A 30 3.01 18.99 -1.17
CA SER A 30 4.19 19.56 -0.49
C SER A 30 4.90 18.51 0.37
N TYR A 31 6.15 18.77 0.76
CA TYR A 31 6.85 17.93 1.74
C TYR A 31 6.06 17.77 3.05
N ARG A 32 5.49 18.87 3.58
CA ARG A 32 4.62 18.82 4.77
C ARG A 32 3.40 17.92 4.56
N ALA A 33 2.72 18.08 3.43
CA ALA A 33 1.55 17.26 3.09
C ALA A 33 1.92 15.77 2.96
N LEU A 34 3.00 15.47 2.25
CA LEU A 34 3.53 14.11 2.11
C LEU A 34 3.86 13.49 3.48
N HIS A 35 4.53 14.24 4.35
CA HIS A 35 4.81 13.81 5.71
C HIS A 35 3.51 13.41 6.45
N ASN A 36 2.50 14.28 6.42
CA ASN A 36 1.24 14.04 7.14
C ASN A 36 0.52 12.79 6.64
N VAL A 37 0.47 12.56 5.31
CA VAL A 37 -0.17 11.35 4.78
C VAL A 37 0.62 10.09 5.06
N VAL A 38 1.95 10.15 5.00
CA VAL A 38 2.83 9.01 5.33
C VAL A 38 2.68 8.63 6.80
N VAL A 39 2.63 9.59 7.72
CA VAL A 39 2.40 9.32 9.15
C VAL A 39 1.02 8.70 9.38
N LYS A 40 -0.03 9.21 8.74
CA LYS A 40 -1.37 8.62 8.84
C LYS A 40 -1.41 7.19 8.27
N ALA A 41 -0.79 6.96 7.13
CA ALA A 41 -0.69 5.62 6.53
C ALA A 41 0.10 4.66 7.42
N GLN A 42 1.20 5.11 8.02
CA GLN A 42 2.00 4.33 8.96
C GLN A 42 1.15 3.86 10.16
N ILE A 43 0.38 4.76 10.77
CA ILE A 43 -0.51 4.40 11.89
C ILE A 43 -1.54 3.35 11.47
N ARG A 44 -2.08 3.47 10.24
CA ARG A 44 -3.03 2.48 9.69
C ARG A 44 -2.38 1.13 9.44
N LEU A 45 -1.16 1.11 8.91
CA LEU A 45 -0.38 -0.12 8.73
C LEU A 45 -0.07 -0.79 10.08
N ALA A 46 0.28 -0.01 11.11
CA ALA A 46 0.48 -0.52 12.46
C ALA A 46 -0.80 -1.15 13.03
N ALA A 47 -1.98 -0.57 12.76
CA ALA A 47 -3.26 -1.14 13.15
C ALA A 47 -3.59 -2.47 12.44
N LEU A 48 -2.97 -2.75 11.28
CA LEU A 48 -3.05 -4.06 10.60
C LEU A 48 -2.09 -5.09 11.21
N GLY A 49 -1.27 -4.72 12.19
CA GLY A 49 -0.25 -5.58 12.79
C GLY A 49 1.12 -5.52 12.10
N ILE A 50 1.32 -4.58 11.15
CA ILE A 50 2.63 -4.37 10.52
C ILE A 50 3.55 -3.64 11.51
N ALA A 51 4.64 -4.30 11.85
CA ALA A 51 5.61 -3.86 12.86
C ALA A 51 7.02 -3.81 12.26
N PRO A 52 8.01 -3.27 13.00
CA PRO A 52 9.41 -3.38 12.59
C PRO A 52 9.78 -4.85 12.32
N GLY A 53 10.40 -5.11 11.16
CA GLY A 53 10.76 -6.46 10.70
C GLY A 53 9.66 -7.21 9.94
N SER A 54 8.41 -6.70 9.89
CA SER A 54 7.39 -7.27 9.00
C SER A 54 7.82 -7.17 7.53
N THR A 55 7.48 -8.17 6.74
CA THR A 55 7.70 -8.18 5.29
C THR A 55 6.37 -7.94 4.57
N VAL A 56 6.31 -7.01 3.63
CA VAL A 56 5.05 -6.62 2.97
C VAL A 56 5.21 -6.64 1.46
N ALA A 57 4.37 -7.39 0.76
CA ALA A 57 4.31 -7.39 -0.70
C ALA A 57 3.49 -6.19 -1.17
N LEU A 58 4.05 -5.35 -2.04
CA LEU A 58 3.39 -4.14 -2.53
C LEU A 58 3.09 -4.25 -4.03
N ALA A 59 1.84 -4.56 -4.37
CA ALA A 59 1.37 -4.69 -5.74
C ALA A 59 0.47 -3.50 -6.12
N ILE A 60 1.08 -2.32 -6.18
CA ILE A 60 0.42 -1.08 -6.62
C ILE A 60 1.19 -0.54 -7.83
N ARG A 61 0.47 -0.16 -8.90
CA ARG A 61 1.09 0.51 -10.05
C ARG A 61 1.68 1.87 -9.67
N ASN A 62 2.44 2.49 -10.57
CA ASN A 62 3.04 3.83 -10.41
C ASN A 62 1.99 4.93 -10.18
N ARG A 63 1.54 5.05 -8.93
CA ARG A 63 0.48 5.91 -8.41
C ARG A 63 0.89 6.43 -7.04
N ILE A 64 0.17 7.43 -6.54
CA ILE A 64 0.49 8.09 -5.27
C ILE A 64 0.42 7.13 -4.09
N GLU A 65 -0.51 6.17 -4.11
CA GLU A 65 -0.65 5.14 -3.08
C GLU A 65 0.64 4.34 -2.90
N PHE A 66 1.32 4.00 -4.00
CA PHE A 66 2.59 3.28 -3.96
C PHE A 66 3.62 4.08 -3.15
N VAL A 67 3.79 5.36 -3.49
CA VAL A 67 4.77 6.22 -2.82
C VAL A 67 4.44 6.36 -1.34
N ILE A 68 3.18 6.61 -0.99
CA ILE A 68 2.77 6.80 0.40
C ILE A 68 2.96 5.51 1.21
N ILE A 69 2.48 4.37 0.71
CA ILE A 69 2.61 3.08 1.40
C ILE A 69 4.07 2.68 1.55
N PHE A 70 4.86 2.78 0.48
CA PHE A 70 6.28 2.44 0.51
C PHE A 70 7.03 3.23 1.59
N LEU A 71 6.82 4.55 1.64
CA LEU A 71 7.43 5.41 2.65
C LEU A 71 6.90 5.14 4.05
N ALA A 72 5.60 4.83 4.19
CA ALA A 72 5.00 4.48 5.47
C ALA A 72 5.55 3.15 6.02
N LEU A 73 5.78 2.15 5.16
CA LEU A 73 6.40 0.86 5.52
C LEU A 73 7.84 1.05 5.98
N ILE A 74 8.64 1.81 5.23
CA ILE A 74 10.02 2.15 5.63
C ILE A 74 10.03 2.87 6.98
N ARG A 75 9.13 3.84 7.17
CA ARG A 75 8.99 4.56 8.44
C ARG A 75 8.57 3.64 9.59
N GLN A 76 7.75 2.63 9.31
CA GLN A 76 7.34 1.61 10.28
C GLN A 76 8.47 0.63 10.62
N GLY A 77 9.58 0.64 9.88
CA GLY A 77 10.66 -0.33 10.00
C GLY A 77 10.34 -1.68 9.35
N ALA A 78 9.33 -1.73 8.49
CA ALA A 78 8.97 -2.91 7.72
C ALA A 78 9.83 -3.00 6.44
N THR A 79 10.07 -4.23 6.00
CA THR A 79 10.65 -4.53 4.70
C THR A 79 9.52 -4.63 3.67
N THR A 80 9.71 -4.06 2.49
CA THR A 80 8.72 -4.13 1.42
C THR A 80 9.36 -4.53 0.11
N SER A 81 8.67 -5.37 -0.67
CA SER A 81 9.07 -5.72 -2.04
C SER A 81 7.96 -5.32 -3.01
N PRO A 82 8.25 -4.49 -4.03
CA PRO A 82 7.32 -4.23 -5.11
C PRO A 82 7.06 -5.49 -5.92
N LEU A 83 5.79 -5.87 -6.06
CA LEU A 83 5.34 -6.95 -6.93
C LEU A 83 4.69 -6.33 -8.17
N ASN A 84 5.01 -6.85 -9.35
CA ASN A 84 4.34 -6.42 -10.57
C ASN A 84 2.84 -6.78 -10.48
N PRO A 85 1.91 -5.81 -10.52
CA PRO A 85 0.48 -6.09 -10.43
C PRO A 85 -0.04 -6.96 -11.59
N ASP A 86 0.68 -7.01 -12.71
CA ASP A 86 0.32 -7.81 -13.89
C ASP A 86 0.85 -9.25 -13.86
N CYS A 87 1.45 -9.70 -12.75
CA CYS A 87 1.79 -11.11 -12.59
C CYS A 87 0.55 -12.00 -12.76
N SER A 88 0.77 -13.16 -13.38
CA SER A 88 -0.19 -14.24 -13.32
C SER A 88 -0.36 -14.75 -11.88
N VAL A 89 -1.46 -15.46 -11.61
CA VAL A 89 -1.72 -16.10 -10.29
C VAL A 89 -0.56 -17.01 -9.88
N ARG A 90 0.02 -17.75 -10.83
CA ARG A 90 1.15 -18.65 -10.59
C ARG A 90 2.39 -17.87 -10.16
N GLU A 91 2.79 -16.88 -10.95
CA GLU A 91 3.99 -16.07 -10.67
C GLU A 91 3.87 -15.33 -9.33
N SER A 92 2.70 -14.73 -9.05
CA SER A 92 2.46 -14.03 -7.80
C SER A 92 2.50 -15.00 -6.61
N SER A 93 1.85 -16.17 -6.71
CA SER A 93 1.90 -17.20 -5.66
C SER A 93 3.32 -17.71 -5.41
N GLU A 94 4.13 -17.96 -6.44
CA GLU A 94 5.51 -18.42 -6.29
C GLU A 94 6.37 -17.37 -5.58
N ILE A 95 6.28 -16.11 -6.00
CA ILE A 95 7.00 -15.00 -5.37
C ILE A 95 6.59 -14.83 -3.91
N LEU A 96 5.29 -14.87 -3.62
CA LEU A 96 4.76 -14.74 -2.26
C LEU A 96 5.18 -15.92 -1.37
N GLY A 97 5.28 -17.13 -1.92
CA GLY A 97 5.79 -18.31 -1.23
C GLY A 97 7.26 -18.16 -0.81
N TYR A 98 8.09 -17.52 -1.63
CA TYR A 98 9.48 -17.20 -1.24
C TYR A 98 9.57 -16.05 -0.25
N MET A 99 8.69 -15.05 -0.39
CA MET A 99 8.72 -13.83 0.40
C MET A 99 8.13 -14.01 1.81
N THR A 100 7.14 -14.90 1.96
CA THR A 100 6.37 -15.11 3.20
C THR A 100 5.91 -13.80 3.86
N PRO A 101 5.26 -12.87 3.13
CA PRO A 101 4.93 -11.57 3.66
C PRO A 101 3.83 -11.63 4.73
N THR A 102 3.91 -10.73 5.71
CA THR A 102 2.86 -10.50 6.71
C THR A 102 1.57 -10.00 6.06
N TYR A 103 1.68 -9.20 4.99
CA TYR A 103 0.55 -8.69 4.21
C TYR A 103 0.94 -8.51 2.74
N THR A 104 -0.04 -8.68 1.86
CA THR A 104 -0.01 -8.12 0.51
C THR A 104 -0.86 -6.85 0.48
N ILE A 105 -0.35 -5.77 -0.11
CA ILE A 105 -1.08 -4.52 -0.31
C ILE A 105 -1.28 -4.30 -1.81
N VAL A 106 -2.54 -4.16 -2.23
CA VAL A 106 -2.93 -3.87 -3.61
C VAL A 106 -3.61 -2.50 -3.72
N ALA A 107 -3.76 -1.96 -4.93
CA ALA A 107 -4.53 -0.74 -5.15
C ALA A 107 -6.04 -1.05 -5.07
N ALA A 108 -6.84 -0.10 -4.57
CA ALA A 108 -8.29 -0.18 -4.68
C ALA A 108 -8.76 0.41 -6.02
N ASN A 109 -9.34 -0.40 -6.89
CA ASN A 109 -10.19 0.02 -8.02
C ASN A 109 -9.62 1.08 -8.99
N HIS A 110 -8.41 0.87 -9.55
CA HIS A 110 -7.86 1.79 -10.55
C HIS A 110 -7.42 1.11 -11.86
N TYR A 111 -8.37 0.52 -12.60
CA TYR A 111 -8.28 0.14 -14.04
C TYR A 111 -7.97 -1.31 -14.48
N SER A 112 -7.91 -2.31 -13.60
CA SER A 112 -7.93 -3.71 -14.05
C SER A 112 -8.41 -4.63 -12.94
N ALA A 113 -9.70 -4.98 -12.94
CA ALA A 113 -10.23 -5.98 -12.01
C ALA A 113 -9.50 -7.32 -12.13
N THR A 114 -8.85 -7.60 -13.27
CA THR A 114 -8.13 -8.85 -13.54
C THR A 114 -6.75 -8.88 -12.90
N SER A 115 -5.96 -7.80 -12.99
CA SER A 115 -4.60 -7.75 -12.46
C SER A 115 -4.60 -7.82 -10.92
N ASP A 116 -5.43 -6.99 -10.28
CA ASP A 116 -5.59 -7.02 -8.82
C ASP A 116 -6.12 -8.38 -8.36
N LYS A 117 -7.01 -9.01 -9.15
CA LYS A 117 -7.51 -10.36 -8.89
C LYS A 117 -6.39 -11.40 -8.88
N ASN A 118 -5.45 -11.37 -9.83
CA ASN A 118 -4.37 -12.34 -9.88
C ASN A 118 -3.46 -12.26 -8.65
N ILE A 119 -3.17 -11.04 -8.17
CA ILE A 119 -2.37 -10.83 -6.97
C ILE A 119 -3.12 -11.27 -5.71
N ILE A 120 -4.42 -10.95 -5.64
CA ILE A 120 -5.29 -11.40 -4.56
C ILE A 120 -5.27 -12.94 -4.54
N GLU A 121 -5.65 -13.61 -5.62
CA GLU A 121 -5.71 -15.07 -5.72
C GLU A 121 -4.36 -15.74 -5.40
N GLY A 122 -3.24 -15.19 -5.89
CA GLY A 122 -1.92 -15.69 -5.51
C GLY A 122 -1.59 -15.52 -4.01
N SER A 123 -2.10 -14.47 -3.37
CA SER A 123 -1.99 -14.28 -1.91
C SER A 123 -2.86 -15.28 -1.15
N GLU A 124 -4.07 -15.56 -1.64
CA GLU A 124 -4.99 -16.56 -1.05
C GLU A 124 -4.35 -17.95 -1.08
N LEU A 125 -3.73 -18.34 -2.20
CA LEU A 125 -2.99 -19.61 -2.34
C LEU A 125 -1.84 -19.77 -1.32
N GLN A 126 -1.26 -18.66 -0.87
CA GLN A 126 -0.20 -18.63 0.13
C GLN A 126 -0.70 -18.25 1.53
N SER A 127 -2.03 -18.15 1.73
CA SER A 127 -2.64 -17.71 3.00
C SER A 127 -2.14 -16.35 3.50
N VAL A 128 -1.74 -15.47 2.59
CA VAL A 128 -1.28 -14.11 2.91
C VAL A 128 -2.49 -13.16 2.94
N PRO A 129 -2.71 -12.42 4.04
CA PRO A 129 -3.82 -11.48 4.11
C PRO A 129 -3.60 -10.28 3.18
N VAL A 130 -4.69 -9.80 2.57
CA VAL A 130 -4.65 -8.70 1.60
C VAL A 130 -5.30 -7.43 2.16
N ALA A 131 -4.58 -6.32 2.08
CA ALA A 131 -5.10 -4.98 2.30
C ALA A 131 -5.17 -4.21 0.96
N GLN A 132 -6.14 -3.30 0.85
CA GLN A 132 -6.34 -2.45 -0.33
C GLN A 132 -6.09 -1.00 0.05
N ALA A 133 -5.27 -0.31 -0.75
CA ALA A 133 -4.92 1.08 -0.59
C ALA A 133 -5.66 1.94 -1.63
N ARG A 134 -6.39 2.96 -1.17
CA ARG A 134 -7.10 3.91 -2.04
C ARG A 134 -6.70 5.35 -1.73
N TRP A 135 -6.29 6.10 -2.74
CA TRP A 135 -6.16 7.55 -2.65
C TRP A 135 -7.51 8.24 -2.89
N ASP A 136 -7.89 9.14 -1.98
CA ASP A 136 -9.04 10.02 -2.18
C ASP A 136 -8.57 11.46 -2.42
N ARG A 137 -8.82 11.98 -3.63
CA ARG A 137 -8.51 13.38 -4.00
C ARG A 137 -9.53 14.38 -3.46
N THR A 138 -10.74 13.95 -3.10
CA THR A 138 -11.84 14.82 -2.65
C THR A 138 -11.77 15.11 -1.15
N ILE A 139 -11.31 14.13 -0.36
CA ILE A 139 -11.08 14.27 1.07
C ILE A 139 -9.57 14.42 1.26
N CYS A 140 -9.08 15.64 0.99
CA CYS A 140 -7.70 16.09 1.10
C CYS A 140 -6.76 15.06 1.75
N GLU A 141 -6.09 14.30 0.89
CA GLU A 141 -4.89 13.56 1.22
C GLU A 141 -5.11 12.38 2.20
N SER A 142 -6.12 11.55 1.94
CA SER A 142 -6.35 10.35 2.74
C SER A 142 -6.10 9.07 1.96
N LEU A 143 -5.39 8.15 2.60
CA LEU A 143 -5.10 6.82 2.06
C LEU A 143 -5.89 5.76 2.83
N LEU A 144 -7.05 5.35 2.32
CA LEU A 144 -7.85 4.33 2.98
C LEU A 144 -7.17 2.96 2.84
N LEU A 145 -7.02 2.26 3.97
CA LEU A 145 -6.58 0.87 4.03
C LEU A 145 -7.73 0.03 4.57
N TYR A 146 -8.19 -0.96 3.80
CA TYR A 146 -9.17 -1.93 4.25
C TYR A 146 -8.71 -3.34 3.90
N THR A 147 -8.98 -4.30 4.79
CA THR A 147 -8.69 -5.70 4.55
C THR A 147 -9.85 -6.33 3.78
N ARG A 148 -9.54 -7.19 2.80
CA ARG A 148 -10.54 -8.17 2.38
C ARG A 148 -10.51 -9.26 3.44
N VAL A 149 -11.51 -9.26 4.32
CA VAL A 149 -11.71 -10.37 5.26
C VAL A 149 -12.15 -11.56 4.39
N HIS A 150 -11.30 -12.59 4.26
CA HIS A 150 -11.84 -13.88 3.87
C HIS A 150 -12.92 -14.24 4.88
N PRO A 151 -14.11 -14.71 4.46
CA PRO A 151 -14.98 -15.44 5.36
C PRO A 151 -14.25 -16.75 5.66
N ILE A 152 -13.35 -16.73 6.65
CA ILE A 152 -13.04 -17.95 7.36
C ILE A 152 -14.34 -18.27 8.07
N SER A 153 -15.10 -19.23 7.53
CA SER A 153 -16.04 -19.98 8.36
C SER A 153 -15.21 -20.59 9.48
N LEU A 154 -15.16 -19.89 10.62
CA LEU A 154 -14.88 -20.49 11.91
C LEU A 154 -16.13 -21.29 12.28
N SER A 155 -16.34 -22.42 11.60
CA SER A 155 -16.95 -23.56 12.26
C SER A 155 -15.81 -24.25 12.99
N ILE A 156 -15.83 -24.21 14.33
CA ILE A 156 -15.42 -25.26 15.27
C ILE A 156 -15.56 -24.71 16.71
N PHE A 157 -16.46 -25.39 17.45
CA PHE A 157 -16.87 -25.34 18.87
C PHE A 157 -17.59 -24.11 19.42
#